data_AF-A0AAW3DNG5-F1
#
_entry.id   AF-A0AAW3DNG5-F1
#
_cell.length_a   1.000
_cell.length_b   1.000
_cell.length_c   1.000
_cell.angle_alpha   90.00
_cell.angle_beta   90.00
_cell.angle_gamma   90.00
#
_symmetry.space_group_name_H-M   'P 1'
#
loop_
_entity.id
_entity.type
_entity.pdbx_description
1 polymer ?
#
loop_
_entity_poly.entity_id
_entity_poly.type
_entity_poly.pdbx_seq_one_letter_code
_entity_poly.pdbx_strand_id
1 'polypeptide(L)'
;SIVLATFLENEKVSISVVLGHAVQEVEILKEGDDEMKQRLSCIFAPEESKTYSPEELEKRKNNLKTWLETNHIPVTEQGESGRTLCVAGVLTVDPPYGPEECSSSNEIILSRVQGLIQGYLEKQQ
;
A
#
# COMPACT_ATOMS: atom_id res chain seq x y z
N SER A 1 -14.75 -14.01 -15.82
CA SER A 1 -15.01 -12.55 -15.88
C SER A 1 -13.99 -11.94 -16.82
N ILE A 2 -14.33 -10.83 -17.47
CA ILE A 2 -13.44 -10.09 -18.36
C ILE A 2 -13.25 -8.69 -17.78
N VAL A 3 -12.02 -8.20 -17.79
CA VAL A 3 -11.68 -6.84 -17.36
C VAL A 3 -11.39 -6.00 -18.60
N LEU A 4 -12.13 -4.90 -18.75
CA LEU A 4 -11.97 -3.94 -19.83
C LEU A 4 -11.28 -2.70 -19.26
N ALA A 5 -10.15 -2.31 -19.86
CA ALA A 5 -9.46 -1.08 -19.54
C ALA A 5 -9.61 -0.09 -20.71
N THR A 6 -10.18 1.08 -20.43
CA THR A 6 -10.38 2.16 -21.40
C THR A 6 -9.50 3.35 -21.02
N PHE A 7 -8.57 3.71 -21.90
CA PHE A 7 -7.70 4.86 -21.73
C PHE A 7 -8.39 6.11 -22.31
N LEU A 8 -8.70 7.09 -21.46
CA LEU A 8 -9.32 8.36 -21.86
C LEU A 8 -8.23 9.41 -22.18
N GLU A 9 -8.57 10.44 -22.96
CA GLU A 9 -7.65 11.51 -23.41
C GLU A 9 -6.94 12.29 -22.28
N ASN A 10 -7.43 12.19 -21.03
CA ASN A 10 -6.88 12.87 -19.85
C ASN A 10 -6.02 11.97 -18.95
N GLU A 11 -5.38 10.95 -19.50
CA GLU A 11 -4.56 9.96 -18.74
C GLU A 11 -5.35 9.17 -17.67
N LYS A 12 -6.67 9.33 -17.63
CA LYS A 12 -7.56 8.57 -16.76
C LYS A 12 -7.87 7.22 -17.39
N VAL A 13 -7.71 6.16 -16.60
CA VAL A 13 -8.09 4.80 -16.98
C VAL A 13 -9.45 4.48 -16.36
N SER A 14 -10.40 4.06 -17.21
CA SER A 14 -11.68 3.51 -16.76
C SER A 14 -11.61 1.99 -16.81
N ILE A 15 -11.87 1.33 -15.69
CA ILE A 15 -11.89 -0.13 -15.57
C ILE A 15 -13.33 -0.61 -15.44
N SER A 16 -13.74 -1.54 -16.31
CA SER A 16 -15.05 -2.20 -16.25
C SER A 16 -14.88 -3.70 -16.12
N VAL A 17 -15.60 -4.31 -15.17
CA VAL A 17 -15.57 -5.76 -14.96
C VAL A 17 -16.87 -6.38 -15.46
N VAL A 18 -16.76 -7.25 -16.46
CA VAL A 18 -17.89 -8.00 -16.99
C VAL A 18 -17.87 -9.41 -16.40
N LEU A 19 -18.95 -9.78 -15.71
CA LEU A 19 -19.09 -11.10 -15.13
C LEU A 19 -19.20 -12.15 -16.25
N GLY A 20 -18.58 -13.32 -16.06
CA GLY A 20 -18.42 -14.31 -17.14
C GLY A 20 -19.74 -14.85 -17.70
N HIS A 21 -20.81 -14.85 -16.91
CA HIS A 21 -22.13 -15.28 -17.36
C HIS A 21 -22.83 -14.26 -18.28
N ALA A 22 -22.38 -13.01 -18.31
CA ALA A 22 -22.93 -11.96 -19.17
C ALA A 22 -22.21 -11.88 -20.52
N VAL A 23 -21.13 -12.64 -20.72
CA VAL A 23 -20.33 -12.66 -21.95
C VAL A 23 -20.83 -13.77 -22.86
N GLN A 24 -21.31 -13.40 -24.06
CA GLN A 24 -21.76 -14.37 -25.06
C GLN A 24 -20.65 -14.77 -26.03
N GLU A 25 -19.86 -13.79 -26.50
CA GLU A 25 -18.78 -13.99 -27.46
C GLU A 25 -17.72 -12.88 -27.30
N VAL A 26 -16.47 -13.17 -27.65
CA VAL A 26 -15.35 -12.22 -27.66
C VAL A 26 -14.56 -12.42 -28.95
N GLU A 27 -14.40 -11.34 -29.71
CA GLU A 27 -13.61 -11.34 -30.95
C GLU A 27 -12.45 -10.35 -30.83
N ILE A 28 -11.28 -10.77 -31.31
CA ILE A 28 -10.08 -9.93 -31.32
C ILE A 28 -10.04 -9.20 -32.66
N LEU A 29 -10.49 -7.93 -32.68
CA LEU A 29 -10.48 -7.10 -33.88
C LEU A 29 -9.08 -6.60 -34.25
N LYS A 30 -8.24 -6.36 -33.24
CA LYS A 30 -6.85 -5.92 -33.39
C LYS A 30 -6.05 -6.40 -32.18
N GLU A 31 -4.89 -6.99 -32.42
CA GLU A 31 -3.95 -7.32 -31.36
C GLU A 31 -3.33 -6.04 -30.78
N GLY A 32 -3.13 -6.01 -29.47
CA GLY A 32 -2.56 -4.85 -28.78
C GLY A 32 -1.09 -4.64 -29.12
N ASP A 33 -0.75 -3.41 -29.51
CA ASP A 33 0.63 -2.98 -29.78
C ASP A 33 1.47 -2.95 -28.48
N ASP A 34 2.80 -2.91 -28.58
CA ASP A 34 3.70 -2.88 -27.41
C ASP A 34 3.43 -1.70 -26.48
N GLU A 35 3.00 -0.55 -27.01
CA GLU A 35 2.57 0.60 -26.22
C GLU A 35 1.35 0.27 -25.35
N MET A 36 0.37 -0.47 -25.89
CA MET A 36 -0.83 -0.88 -25.16
C MET A 36 -0.48 -1.86 -24.04
N LYS A 37 0.49 -2.77 -24.29
CA LYS A 37 1.03 -3.69 -23.27
C LYS A 37 1.71 -2.92 -22.14
N GLN A 38 2.51 -1.91 -22.45
CA GLN A 38 3.14 -1.05 -21.45
C GLN A 38 2.10 -0.31 -20.61
N ARG A 39 1.11 0.32 -21.25
CA ARG A 39 0.05 1.03 -20.53
C ARG A 39 -0.78 0.12 -19.62
N LEU A 40 -1.09 -1.09 -20.07
CA LEU A 40 -1.75 -2.10 -19.23
C LEU A 40 -0.86 -2.55 -18.07
N SER A 41 0.44 -2.73 -18.31
CA SER A 41 1.39 -3.11 -17.26
C SER A 41 1.46 -2.07 -16.13
N CYS A 42 1.30 -0.78 -16.43
CA CYS A 42 1.24 0.28 -15.42
C CYS A 42 -0.05 0.23 -14.57
N ILE A 43 -1.17 -0.25 -15.11
CA ILE A 43 -2.44 -0.37 -14.38
C ILE A 43 -2.39 -1.54 -13.38
N PHE A 44 -1.76 -2.64 -13.79
CA PHE A 44 -1.65 -3.85 -12.97
C PHE A 44 -0.35 -3.93 -12.18
N ALA A 45 0.57 -2.98 -12.38
CA ALA A 45 1.66 -2.77 -11.47
C ALA A 45 1.03 -2.43 -10.10
N PRO A 46 1.45 -3.09 -9.00
CA PRO A 46 1.10 -2.58 -7.69
C PRO A 46 1.49 -1.10 -7.67
N GLU A 47 0.56 -0.21 -7.29
CA GLU A 47 0.81 1.23 -7.14
C GLU A 47 2.21 1.40 -6.62
N GLU A 48 3.06 2.14 -7.35
CA GLU A 48 4.49 2.28 -7.07
C GLU A 48 4.70 2.26 -5.57
N SER A 49 5.03 1.09 -5.04
CA SER A 49 5.23 0.91 -3.61
C SER A 49 6.51 1.67 -3.41
N LYS A 50 6.39 2.97 -3.09
CA LYS A 50 7.47 3.97 -3.14
C LYS A 50 8.74 3.23 -2.82
N THR A 51 9.59 3.01 -3.83
CA THR A 51 10.69 2.05 -3.71
C THR A 51 11.68 2.63 -2.71
N TYR A 52 11.42 2.37 -1.43
CA TYR A 52 12.20 2.91 -0.36
C TYR A 52 13.48 2.10 -0.32
N SER A 53 14.58 2.81 -0.45
CA SER A 53 15.88 2.19 -0.24
C SER A 53 15.94 1.60 1.17
N PRO A 54 16.73 0.53 1.39
CA PRO A 54 16.87 -0.08 2.71
C PRO A 54 17.33 0.93 3.77
N GLU A 55 18.13 1.93 3.38
CA GLU A 55 18.56 3.03 4.25
C GLU A 55 17.40 3.94 4.65
N GLU A 56 16.49 4.27 3.72
CA GLU A 56 15.29 5.05 4.01
C GLU A 56 14.31 4.30 4.90
N LEU A 57 14.14 2.99 4.68
CA LEU A 57 13.30 2.15 5.53
C LEU A 57 13.84 2.08 6.95
N GLU A 58 15.16 1.91 7.14
CA GLU A 58 15.78 1.95 8.46
C GLU A 58 15.63 3.32 9.13
N LYS A 59 15.80 4.42 8.38
CA LYS A 59 15.59 5.77 8.89
C LYS A 59 14.13 5.97 9.33
N ARG A 60 13.16 5.55 8.53
CA ARG A 60 11.73 5.62 8.89
C ARG A 60 11.42 4.77 10.11
N LYS A 61 11.90 3.54 10.15
CA LYS A 61 11.74 2.63 11.30
C LYS A 61 12.22 3.29 12.59
N ASN A 62 13.45 3.80 12.59
CA ASN A 62 14.06 4.42 13.76
C ASN A 62 13.35 5.72 14.17
N ASN A 63 12.96 6.55 13.21
CA ASN A 63 12.21 7.77 13.50
C ASN A 63 10.83 7.47 14.08
N LEU A 64 10.09 6.51 13.49
CA LEU A 64 8.77 6.12 13.97
C LEU A 64 8.86 5.50 15.37
N LYS A 65 9.81 4.60 15.61
CA LYS A 65 10.09 4.03 16.93
C LYS A 65 10.36 5.12 17.96
N THR A 66 11.28 6.04 17.66
CA THR A 66 11.64 7.15 18.56
C THR A 66 10.44 8.06 18.83
N TRP A 67 9.63 8.34 17.81
CA TRP A 67 8.44 9.16 17.96
C TRP A 67 7.39 8.48 18.84
N LEU A 68 7.14 7.19 18.64
CA LEU A 68 6.21 6.42 19.47
C LEU A 68 6.70 6.37 20.93
N GLU A 69 7.99 6.12 21.17
CA GLU A 69 8.58 6.14 22.51
C GLU A 69 8.46 7.52 23.17
N THR A 70 8.67 8.60 22.41
CA THR A 70 8.49 9.99 22.88
C THR A 70 7.03 10.27 23.26
N ASN A 71 6.07 9.63 22.60
CA ASN A 71 4.64 9.71 22.95
C ASN A 71 4.25 8.74 24.07
N HIS A 72 5.21 8.17 24.81
CA HIS A 72 5.01 7.19 25.87
C HIS A 72 4.33 5.89 25.41
N ILE A 73 4.50 5.54 24.14
CA ILE A 73 3.99 4.31 23.57
C ILE A 73 5.14 3.29 23.52
N PRO A 74 5.05 2.17 24.23
CA PRO A 74 6.12 1.17 24.23
C PRO A 74 6.21 0.48 22.87
N VAL A 75 7.41 0.37 22.31
CA VAL A 75 7.66 -0.28 21.01
C VAL A 75 8.75 -1.33 21.13
N THR A 76 8.53 -2.50 20.55
CA THR A 76 9.51 -3.58 20.43
C THR A 76 9.66 -4.02 18.98
N GLU A 77 10.82 -4.54 18.61
CA GLU A 77 11.05 -5.11 17.27
C GLU A 77 10.68 -6.60 17.28
N GLN A 78 9.91 -7.04 16.30
CA GLN A 78 9.45 -8.42 16.14
C GLN A 78 9.72 -8.97 14.72
N GLY A 79 9.71 -10.29 14.60
CA GLY A 79 9.99 -11.05 13.37
C GLY A 79 11.46 -11.47 13.24
N GLU A 80 11.73 -12.50 12.44
CA GLU A 80 13.09 -13.08 12.23
C GLU A 80 14.11 -12.05 11.72
N SER A 81 13.65 -10.97 11.08
CA SER A 81 14.50 -9.89 10.57
C SER A 81 14.41 -8.59 11.39
N GLY A 82 13.63 -8.54 12.48
CA GLY A 82 13.44 -7.32 13.28
C GLY A 82 12.85 -6.13 12.49
N ARG A 83 12.15 -6.41 11.39
CA ARG A 83 11.57 -5.39 10.49
C ARG A 83 10.18 -4.94 10.90
N THR A 84 9.49 -5.71 11.72
CA THR A 84 8.13 -5.39 12.17
C THR A 84 8.21 -4.71 13.52
N LEU A 85 7.59 -3.53 13.67
CA LEU A 85 7.52 -2.85 14.96
C LEU A 85 6.24 -3.28 15.68
N CYS A 86 6.37 -3.85 16.87
CA CYS A 86 5.24 -4.13 17.73
C CYS A 86 5.02 -2.98 18.72
N VAL A 87 3.86 -2.35 18.59
CA VAL A 87 3.40 -1.23 19.41
C VAL A 87 2.55 -1.79 20.54
N ALA A 88 3.01 -1.58 21.78
CA ALA A 88 2.36 -1.96 23.02
C ALA A 88 1.93 -3.44 23.12
N GLY A 89 2.57 -4.34 22.36
CA GLY A 89 2.25 -5.77 22.35
C GLY A 89 0.94 -6.14 21.66
N VAL A 90 0.21 -5.17 21.09
CA VAL A 90 -1.16 -5.36 20.58
C VAL A 90 -1.32 -4.97 19.11
N LEU A 91 -0.37 -4.23 18.56
CA LEU A 91 -0.37 -3.78 17.17
C LEU A 91 1.00 -4.01 16.56
N THR A 92 1.04 -4.42 15.30
CA THR A 92 2.25 -4.56 14.50
C THR A 92 2.23 -3.55 13.36
N VAL A 93 3.39 -2.99 13.04
CA VAL A 93 3.59 -2.08 11.91
C VAL A 93 4.68 -2.67 11.03
N ASP A 94 4.32 -2.98 9.79
CA ASP A 94 5.23 -3.55 8.80
C ASP A 94 5.79 -2.46 7.87
N PRO A 95 6.93 -2.70 7.21
CA PRO A 95 7.45 -1.80 6.17
C PRO A 95 6.41 -1.62 5.05
N PRO A 96 6.24 -0.40 4.49
CA PRO A 96 7.07 0.81 4.67
C PRO A 96 6.77 1.72 5.89
N TYR A 97 6.09 1.21 6.93
CA TYR A 97 5.75 1.94 8.16
C TYR A 97 4.76 3.08 7.96
N GLY A 98 3.79 2.89 7.07
CA GLY A 98 2.66 3.79 6.91
C GLY A 98 1.47 3.41 7.80
N PRO A 99 0.40 4.23 7.77
CA PRO A 99 -0.82 3.95 8.51
C PRO A 99 -1.56 2.72 7.95
N GLU A 100 -1.40 2.38 6.67
CA GLU A 100 -2.11 1.24 6.07
C GLU A 100 -1.44 -0.10 6.42
N GLU A 101 -0.17 -0.05 6.81
CA GLU A 101 0.67 -1.19 7.19
C GLU A 101 0.60 -1.52 8.68
N CYS A 102 -0.44 -1.04 9.36
CA CYS A 102 -0.73 -1.37 10.74
C CYS A 102 -1.69 -2.56 10.82
N SER A 103 -1.40 -3.52 11.69
CA SER A 103 -2.23 -4.69 11.94
C SER A 103 -2.48 -4.89 13.43
N SER A 104 -3.73 -5.07 13.85
CA SER A 104 -4.08 -5.34 15.24
C SER A 104 -5.38 -6.13 15.32
N SER A 105 -5.54 -6.95 16.37
CA SER A 105 -6.80 -7.61 16.69
C SER A 105 -7.84 -6.68 17.32
N ASN A 106 -7.47 -5.43 17.62
CA ASN A 106 -8.36 -4.43 18.20
C ASN A 106 -8.48 -3.21 17.26
N GLU A 107 -9.62 -3.10 16.57
CA GLU A 107 -9.88 -2.04 15.58
C GLU A 107 -9.83 -0.63 16.19
N ILE A 108 -10.21 -0.47 17.46
CA ILE A 108 -10.16 0.83 18.15
C ILE A 108 -8.70 1.28 18.31
N ILE A 109 -7.81 0.35 18.68
CA ILE A 109 -6.38 0.63 18.82
C ILE A 109 -5.75 0.87 17.45
N LEU A 110 -6.13 0.06 16.44
CA LEU A 110 -5.68 0.21 15.07
C LEU A 110 -5.94 1.62 14.55
N SER A 111 -7.20 2.07 14.53
CA SER A 111 -7.54 3.41 14.01
C SER A 111 -6.83 4.54 14.77
N ARG A 112 -6.60 4.37 16.08
CA ARG A 112 -5.91 5.38 16.89
C ARG A 112 -4.43 5.46 16.54
N VAL A 113 -3.75 4.33 16.36
CA VAL A 113 -2.33 4.30 15.97
C VAL A 113 -2.16 4.74 14.53
N GLN A 114 -3.06 4.35 13.62
CA GLN A 114 -3.09 4.86 12.25
C GLN A 114 -3.18 6.38 12.22
N GLY A 115 -4.07 6.98 13.02
CA GLY A 115 -4.19 8.44 13.15
C GLY A 115 -2.92 9.09 13.74
N LEU A 116 -2.25 8.44 14.69
CA LEU A 116 -0.98 8.90 15.24
C LEU A 116 0.14 8.91 14.19
N ILE A 117 0.26 7.81 13.42
CA ILE A 117 1.26 7.69 12.34
C ILE A 117 0.97 8.70 11.24
N GLN A 118 -0.30 8.88 10.87
CA GLN A 118 -0.69 9.86 9.88
C GLN A 118 -0.33 11.29 10.32
N GLY A 119 -0.67 11.67 11.55
CA GLY A 119 -0.27 12.97 12.10
C GLY A 119 1.24 13.15 12.24
N TYR A 120 2.00 12.07 12.41
CA TYR A 120 3.46 12.11 12.35
C TYR A 120 3.96 12.37 10.91
N LEU A 121 3.42 11.68 9.91
CA LEU A 121 3.78 11.87 8.51
C LEU A 121 3.46 13.28 8.01
N GLU A 122 2.31 13.84 8.41
CA GLU A 122 1.91 15.22 8.08
C GLU A 122 2.85 16.28 8.68
N LYS A 123 3.46 16.01 9.84
CA LYS A 123 4.45 16.92 10.46
C LYS A 123 5.84 16.87 9.82
N GLN A 124 6.10 15.89 8.95
CA GLN A 124 7.39 15.72 8.25
C GLN A 124 7.39 16.31 6.83
N GLN A 125 6.25 16.85 6.37
CA GLN A 125 6.10 17.64 5.13
C GLN A 125 6.32 19.13 5.39
#